data_AF-A0AAF0M1J4-F1
#
_entry.id   AF-A0AAF0M1J4-F1
#
_cell.length_a   1.000
_cell.length_b   1.000
_cell.length_c   1.000
_cell.angle_alpha   90.00
_cell.angle_beta   90.00
_cell.angle_gamma   90.00
#
_symmetry.space_group_name_H-M   'P 1'
#
loop_
_entity.id
_entity.type
_entity.pdbx_description
1 polymer ?
#
loop_
_entity_poly.entity_id
_entity_poly.type
_entity_poly.pdbx_seq_one_letter_code
_entity_poly.pdbx_strand_id
1 'polypeptide(L)'
;MKHTQGELGSTPKTARSRVKVGFIGIVTATIALVGAVGLATPALAAQPGQNTGGGPSTAANDAIAYAESMWSTSDGGQNNSTYYALGGNGPSAWDCSGLVWKSYLQAGIDLSNGASRPVVGDEYNALKSNLVSRANAEPGDILFWTSTGTTGGDFLHDGIYLGNGYMVAAAAPGEGVKEQTLWSEPGEQLLDVVGRPTGSLSGSGSGGSAVKTTTYVTAAQVNTGKLWSVTAGNAATAYPVGVAAGTSPAIATLGGGKYVTAFQAAGGALWTVDSGGAATSFPVGMKAGTSPSIIPTSGGGYVVAVQTNTGKLWTITNTKAATAFDIGMAAGTSPSIAAVGSGYVVAVQTNTGDLWSVTNTKAATSFGVGMQDGTSPSITATANGGYVIAAQTNTGALWSVTNTKAATAFPIGMQDGTSPSILALSNGGYVIAAQTNTGKLWTITNGKAATAFDIGMASGTSPAIAAVGSGYVVAVQTNGNDLWTVTNDNAATSFNVGMKAGTSPAILAQ
;
A
#
# COMPACT_ATOMS: atom_id res chain seq x y z
N MET A 1 -38.02 68.19 -58.89
CA MET A 1 -36.55 68.36 -59.03
C MET A 1 -35.90 66.99 -59.03
N LYS A 2 -34.77 66.86 -59.72
CA LYS A 2 -34.14 65.65 -60.30
C LYS A 2 -33.58 64.62 -59.30
N HIS A 3 -33.47 63.38 -59.80
CA HIS A 3 -32.53 62.29 -59.48
C HIS A 3 -31.14 62.69 -58.95
N THR A 4 -30.48 61.82 -58.15
CA THR A 4 -29.18 61.11 -58.41
C THR A 4 -28.63 60.47 -57.12
N GLN A 5 -28.30 59.16 -57.08
CA GLN A 5 -27.02 58.47 -57.36
C GLN A 5 -25.87 58.71 -56.36
N GLY A 6 -25.12 57.63 -56.07
CA GLY A 6 -23.64 57.71 -56.02
C GLY A 6 -22.93 56.88 -54.95
N GLU A 7 -22.52 55.65 -55.31
CA GLU A 7 -21.35 54.95 -54.74
C GLU A 7 -20.04 55.70 -55.05
N LEU A 8 -18.97 55.34 -54.32
CA LEU A 8 -17.53 55.23 -54.66
C LEU A 8 -16.73 55.55 -53.37
N GLY A 9 -15.77 54.78 -52.87
CA GLY A 9 -14.87 53.80 -53.47
C GLY A 9 -13.44 54.19 -53.06
N SER A 10 -12.69 53.30 -52.39
CA SER A 10 -11.22 53.34 -52.42
C SER A 10 -10.59 51.99 -52.04
N THR A 11 -9.94 51.38 -53.04
CA THR A 11 -8.77 50.50 -52.95
C THR A 11 -7.73 51.10 -53.93
N PRO A 12 -6.49 50.59 -54.14
CA PRO A 12 -5.73 49.49 -53.51
C PRO A 12 -4.25 49.85 -53.18
N LYS A 13 -3.45 48.91 -52.64
CA LYS A 13 -2.06 48.66 -53.09
C LYS A 13 -1.49 47.33 -52.61
N THR A 14 -0.89 46.62 -53.57
CA THR A 14 -0.28 45.29 -53.62
C THR A 14 1.18 45.24 -53.13
N ALA A 15 1.65 44.08 -52.66
CA ALA A 15 2.99 43.54 -52.98
C ALA A 15 3.09 42.02 -52.79
N ARG A 16 3.61 41.33 -53.82
CA ARG A 16 3.93 39.90 -53.89
C ARG A 16 5.40 39.68 -53.45
N SER A 17 5.72 38.50 -52.91
CA SER A 17 7.00 37.83 -53.18
C SER A 17 6.91 36.31 -52.95
N ARG A 18 7.51 35.56 -53.88
CA ARG A 18 7.66 34.11 -53.91
C ARG A 18 9.03 33.73 -53.38
N VAL A 19 9.16 32.63 -52.63
CA VAL A 19 10.36 31.77 -52.63
C VAL A 19 9.93 30.30 -52.55
N LYS A 20 10.49 29.48 -53.45
CA LYS A 20 10.45 28.01 -53.51
C LYS A 20 11.72 27.45 -52.85
N VAL A 21 11.58 26.42 -52.02
CA VAL A 21 12.52 25.29 -51.77
C VAL A 21 11.64 24.19 -51.15
N GLY A 22 11.63 22.88 -51.43
CA GLY A 22 12.50 21.96 -52.15
C GLY A 22 12.67 20.68 -51.30
N PHE A 23 12.08 19.56 -51.75
CA PHE A 23 12.31 18.15 -51.39
C PHE A 23 12.10 17.60 -49.95
N ILE A 24 11.33 16.50 -49.86
CA ILE A 24 11.57 15.17 -49.21
C ILE A 24 10.35 14.33 -49.66
N GLY A 25 10.45 13.32 -50.53
CA GLY A 25 11.17 12.08 -50.33
C GLY A 25 10.18 10.98 -49.89
N ILE A 26 9.37 10.46 -50.81
CA ILE A 26 8.51 9.29 -50.58
C ILE A 26 9.41 8.06 -50.57
N VAL A 27 9.57 7.42 -49.41
CA VAL A 27 10.16 6.08 -49.31
C VAL A 27 9.01 5.10 -49.03
N THR A 28 8.64 4.37 -50.07
CA THR A 28 7.89 3.12 -49.98
C THR A 28 8.83 2.07 -49.38
N ALA A 29 8.53 1.58 -48.18
CA ALA A 29 9.19 0.42 -47.61
C ALA A 29 8.28 -0.81 -47.76
N THR A 30 8.60 -1.63 -48.76
CA THR A 30 8.17 -3.03 -48.87
C THR A 30 8.83 -3.83 -47.74
N ILE A 31 8.05 -4.40 -46.83
CA ILE A 31 8.55 -5.39 -45.87
C ILE A 31 8.56 -6.75 -46.57
N ALA A 32 9.76 -7.25 -46.86
CA ALA A 32 9.99 -8.61 -47.31
C ALA A 32 9.91 -9.58 -46.13
N LEU A 33 9.15 -10.65 -46.33
CA LEU A 33 9.08 -11.83 -45.49
C LEU A 33 10.42 -12.59 -45.59
N VAL A 34 11.15 -12.77 -44.48
CA VAL A 34 12.30 -13.69 -44.41
C VAL A 34 12.09 -14.64 -43.22
N GLY A 35 12.22 -15.93 -43.52
CA GLY A 35 11.86 -17.04 -42.67
C GLY A 35 12.73 -17.22 -41.43
N ALA A 36 12.13 -17.89 -40.46
CA ALA A 36 12.77 -18.38 -39.26
C ALA A 36 13.84 -19.42 -39.62
N VAL A 37 15.06 -19.21 -39.11
CA VAL A 37 16.07 -20.26 -38.94
C VAL A 37 16.44 -20.23 -37.47
N GLY A 38 16.10 -21.31 -36.76
CA GLY A 38 16.46 -21.49 -35.36
C GLY A 38 17.96 -21.70 -35.20
N LEU A 39 18.53 -21.01 -34.22
CA LEU A 39 19.82 -21.37 -33.62
C LEU A 39 19.64 -21.33 -32.11
N ALA A 40 19.63 -22.52 -31.51
CA ALA A 40 19.73 -22.70 -30.08
C ALA A 40 21.10 -22.20 -29.60
N THR A 41 21.11 -21.31 -28.63
CA THR A 41 22.32 -21.01 -27.86
C THR A 41 22.48 -22.06 -26.74
N PRO A 42 23.68 -22.61 -26.53
CA PRO A 42 23.90 -23.62 -25.50
C PRO A 42 23.81 -23.00 -24.10
N ALA A 43 23.20 -23.73 -23.18
CA ALA A 43 23.19 -23.45 -21.75
C ALA A 43 24.65 -23.33 -21.23
N LEU A 44 24.97 -22.19 -20.64
CA LEU A 44 26.24 -21.97 -19.96
C LEU A 44 26.18 -22.73 -18.62
N ALA A 45 27.15 -23.64 -18.45
CA ALA A 45 27.32 -24.49 -17.28
C ALA A 45 27.55 -23.69 -15.99
N ALA A 46 27.08 -24.25 -14.87
CA ALA A 46 27.26 -23.74 -13.53
C ALA A 46 28.74 -23.54 -13.17
N GLN A 47 29.09 -22.35 -12.65
CA GLN A 47 30.33 -22.14 -11.89
C GLN A 47 30.04 -22.18 -10.38
N PRO A 48 30.88 -22.85 -9.58
CA PRO A 48 30.77 -22.85 -8.13
C PRO A 48 31.44 -21.61 -7.50
N GLY A 49 30.70 -20.96 -6.61
CA GLY A 49 31.22 -20.15 -5.49
C GLY A 49 31.83 -18.79 -5.84
N GLN A 50 31.01 -17.74 -5.84
CA GLN A 50 31.46 -16.38 -5.50
C GLN A 50 30.43 -15.66 -4.62
N ASN A 51 30.93 -15.16 -3.49
CA ASN A 51 30.27 -14.33 -2.49
C ASN A 51 29.56 -13.12 -3.12
N THR A 52 28.24 -13.04 -2.97
CA THR A 52 27.49 -11.81 -3.23
C THR A 52 27.30 -11.08 -1.92
N GLY A 53 27.95 -9.92 -1.77
CA GLY A 53 27.69 -8.96 -0.70
C GLY A 53 26.20 -8.62 -0.70
N GLY A 54 25.54 -8.93 0.42
CA GLY A 54 24.11 -8.74 0.63
C GLY A 54 23.81 -7.32 1.07
N GLY A 55 22.68 -6.79 0.61
CA GLY A 55 22.03 -5.70 1.34
C GLY A 55 21.51 -6.20 2.69
N PRO A 56 21.03 -5.29 3.56
CA PRO A 56 20.52 -5.63 4.89
C PRO A 56 19.52 -6.78 4.85
N SER A 57 19.66 -7.73 5.79
CA SER A 57 18.68 -8.80 5.95
C SER A 57 17.28 -8.25 6.30
N THR A 58 16.20 -8.99 6.05
CA THR A 58 14.83 -8.57 6.41
C THR A 58 14.72 -8.21 7.90
N ALA A 59 15.31 -9.02 8.78
CA ALA A 59 15.31 -8.75 10.23
C ALA A 59 16.10 -7.48 10.61
N ALA A 60 17.17 -7.16 9.88
CA ALA A 60 17.91 -5.92 10.05
C ALA A 60 17.05 -4.69 9.72
N ASN A 61 16.29 -4.74 8.62
CA ASN A 61 15.38 -3.65 8.26
C ASN A 61 14.21 -3.50 9.24
N ASP A 62 13.65 -4.62 9.73
CA ASP A 62 12.55 -4.60 10.71
C ASP A 62 13.00 -4.05 12.07
N ALA A 63 14.22 -4.40 12.52
CA ALA A 63 14.81 -3.86 13.74
C ALA A 63 15.08 -2.35 13.62
N ILE A 64 15.63 -1.89 12.48
CA ILE A 64 15.81 -0.46 12.21
C ILE A 64 14.47 0.28 12.26
N ALA A 65 13.46 -0.22 11.53
CA ALA A 65 12.15 0.43 11.48
C ALA A 65 11.47 0.49 12.85
N TYR A 66 11.62 -0.56 13.67
CA TYR A 66 11.12 -0.55 15.05
C TYR A 66 11.84 0.50 15.89
N ALA A 67 13.17 0.54 15.86
CA ALA A 67 13.95 1.53 16.60
C ALA A 67 13.62 2.97 16.16
N GLU A 68 13.51 3.23 14.86
CA GLU A 68 13.11 4.53 14.31
C GLU A 68 11.66 4.90 14.67
N SER A 69 10.74 3.93 14.79
CA SER A 69 9.37 4.21 15.24
C SER A 69 9.27 4.72 16.68
N MET A 70 10.33 4.49 17.48
CA MET A 70 10.44 5.00 18.85
C MET A 70 11.09 6.40 18.89
N TRP A 71 11.50 6.94 17.73
CA TRP A 71 12.07 8.28 17.59
C TRP A 71 11.01 9.36 17.82
N SER A 72 11.35 10.40 18.59
CA SER A 72 10.55 11.62 18.70
C SER A 72 11.18 12.84 18.03
N THR A 73 10.41 13.51 17.16
CA THR A 73 10.81 14.79 16.58
C THR A 73 10.50 15.93 17.57
N SER A 74 11.50 16.25 18.40
CA SER A 74 11.90 17.56 18.98
C SER A 74 10.87 18.56 19.56
N ASP A 75 11.27 19.20 20.67
CA ASP A 75 10.69 20.38 21.35
C ASP A 75 9.58 20.14 22.40
N GLY A 76 9.99 19.79 23.62
CA GLY A 76 9.46 20.41 24.84
C GLY A 76 7.94 20.34 25.09
N GLY A 77 7.31 19.18 24.98
CA GLY A 77 5.92 19.01 25.40
C GLY A 77 5.52 17.54 25.45
N GLN A 78 5.13 17.06 26.63
CA GLN A 78 4.78 15.67 26.90
C GLN A 78 3.74 15.14 25.91
N ASN A 79 4.05 14.02 25.23
CA ASN A 79 3.26 12.78 25.21
C ASN A 79 3.91 11.71 24.30
N ASN A 80 4.31 10.61 24.94
CA ASN A 80 4.68 9.28 24.43
C ASN A 80 6.05 9.03 23.76
N SER A 81 7.02 9.90 24.00
CA SER A 81 8.44 9.55 23.93
C SER A 81 9.13 10.17 25.14
N THR A 82 10.38 9.79 25.40
CA THR A 82 11.29 10.38 26.39
C THR A 82 11.18 9.82 27.81
N TYR A 83 12.04 8.85 28.13
CA TYR A 83 13.19 9.03 29.04
C TYR A 83 14.19 7.89 28.79
N TYR A 84 15.48 8.21 28.77
CA TYR A 84 16.49 7.15 28.96
C TYR A 84 16.51 6.81 30.44
N ALA A 85 16.33 5.53 30.76
CA ALA A 85 16.47 5.02 32.11
C ALA A 85 17.38 3.82 32.04
N LEU A 86 18.47 3.83 32.83
CA LEU A 86 19.32 2.65 33.03
C LEU A 86 18.42 1.48 33.42
N GLY A 87 18.30 0.49 32.53
CA GLY A 87 17.38 -0.61 32.67
C GLY A 87 15.98 -0.46 32.03
N GLY A 88 15.72 0.49 31.15
CA GLY A 88 14.42 0.68 30.51
C GLY A 88 14.18 -0.24 29.31
N ASN A 89 13.09 -1.01 29.29
CA ASN A 89 12.76 -1.94 28.18
C ASN A 89 11.56 -1.49 27.34
N GLY A 90 11.18 -0.21 27.43
CA GLY A 90 10.09 0.42 26.68
C GLY A 90 8.66 0.07 27.14
N PRO A 91 7.63 0.75 26.55
CA PRO A 91 7.76 1.96 25.73
C PRO A 91 7.86 3.25 26.57
N SER A 92 7.72 3.17 27.90
CA SER A 92 7.73 4.34 28.79
C SER A 92 9.14 4.86 29.16
N ALA A 93 10.18 4.03 29.06
CA ALA A 93 11.58 4.40 29.20
C ALA A 93 12.50 3.36 28.53
N TRP A 94 13.62 3.81 27.96
CA TRP A 94 14.54 2.97 27.17
C TRP A 94 15.98 3.07 27.69
N ASP A 95 16.73 1.98 27.81
CA ASP A 95 18.20 2.02 27.72
C ASP A 95 18.65 1.55 26.33
N CYS A 96 19.95 1.64 26.06
CA CYS A 96 20.51 1.31 24.75
C CYS A 96 20.27 -0.17 24.39
N SER A 97 20.61 -1.09 25.28
CA SER A 97 20.38 -2.52 25.07
C SER A 97 18.89 -2.87 25.06
N GLY A 98 18.06 -2.22 25.87
CA GLY A 98 16.61 -2.42 25.84
C GLY A 98 15.98 -2.04 24.51
N LEU A 99 16.45 -0.96 23.88
CA LEU A 99 16.03 -0.58 22.53
C LEU A 99 16.51 -1.60 21.49
N VAL A 100 17.79 -1.96 21.52
CA VAL A 100 18.38 -2.90 20.55
C VAL A 100 17.73 -4.29 20.67
N TRP A 101 17.68 -4.86 21.88
CA TRP A 101 17.00 -6.12 22.14
C TRP A 101 15.54 -6.12 21.69
N LYS A 102 14.75 -5.09 22.02
CA LYS A 102 13.33 -5.05 21.59
C LYS A 102 13.17 -4.93 20.09
N SER A 103 14.06 -4.19 19.43
CA SER A 103 14.08 -4.04 17.97
C SER A 103 14.33 -5.38 17.28
N TYR A 104 15.32 -6.14 17.73
CA TYR A 104 15.59 -7.47 17.16
C TYR A 104 14.61 -8.53 17.61
N LEU A 105 14.09 -8.47 18.84
CA LEU A 105 13.03 -9.37 19.32
C LEU A 105 11.76 -9.20 18.48
N GLN A 106 11.40 -7.95 18.13
CA GLN A 106 10.33 -7.65 17.19
C GLN A 106 10.62 -8.19 15.78
N ALA A 107 11.88 -8.17 15.36
CA ALA A 107 12.37 -8.76 14.12
C ALA A 107 12.58 -10.29 14.20
N GLY A 108 12.17 -10.94 15.28
CA GLY A 108 12.23 -12.40 15.46
C GLY A 108 13.60 -12.97 15.85
N ILE A 109 14.55 -12.12 16.26
CA ILE A 109 15.89 -12.51 16.73
C ILE A 109 16.00 -12.17 18.21
N ASP A 110 16.11 -13.19 19.06
CA ASP A 110 16.32 -12.98 20.49
C ASP A 110 17.81 -12.77 20.80
N LEU A 111 18.15 -11.57 21.26
CA LEU A 111 19.49 -11.19 21.73
C LEU A 111 19.64 -11.32 23.25
N SER A 112 18.65 -11.90 23.94
CA SER A 112 18.64 -12.00 25.40
C SER A 112 19.82 -12.78 25.98
N ASN A 113 20.42 -13.69 25.21
CA ASN A 113 21.40 -14.66 25.69
C ASN A 113 20.93 -15.41 26.97
N GLY A 114 19.62 -15.63 27.10
CA GLY A 114 19.01 -16.26 28.28
C GLY A 114 18.73 -15.33 29.46
N ALA A 115 19.09 -14.04 29.38
CA ALA A 115 18.79 -13.04 30.38
C ALA A 115 17.35 -12.53 30.21
N SER A 116 16.58 -12.39 31.30
CA SER A 116 15.25 -11.77 31.24
C SER A 116 15.31 -10.26 30.93
N ARG A 117 16.50 -9.67 31.03
CA ARG A 117 16.83 -8.26 30.76
C ARG A 117 18.29 -8.18 30.26
N PRO A 118 18.53 -8.25 28.95
CA PRO A 118 19.90 -8.21 28.42
C PRO A 118 20.52 -6.83 28.61
N VAL A 119 21.81 -6.85 28.94
CA VAL A 119 22.69 -5.67 28.83
C VAL A 119 23.54 -5.77 27.56
N VAL A 120 24.22 -4.68 27.19
CA VAL A 120 25.10 -4.62 26.00
C VAL A 120 26.03 -5.85 25.85
N GLY A 121 26.62 -6.30 26.96
CA GLY A 121 27.48 -7.48 26.99
C GLY A 121 26.75 -8.80 26.66
N ASP A 122 25.48 -8.94 27.02
CA ASP A 122 24.66 -10.12 26.69
C ASP A 122 24.35 -10.17 25.20
N GLU A 123 24.02 -9.03 24.60
CA GLU A 123 23.75 -8.92 23.16
C GLU A 123 25.02 -9.20 22.33
N TYR A 124 26.15 -8.64 22.76
CA TYR A 124 27.45 -8.98 22.18
C TYR A 124 27.74 -10.49 22.29
N ASN A 125 27.47 -11.09 23.45
CA ASN A 125 27.66 -12.52 23.66
C ASN A 125 26.75 -13.37 22.76
N ALA A 126 25.50 -12.96 22.57
CA ALA A 126 24.56 -13.62 21.65
C ALA A 126 25.07 -13.60 20.19
N LEU A 127 25.85 -12.59 19.81
CA LEU A 127 26.36 -12.38 18.46
C LEU A 127 27.83 -12.77 18.27
N LYS A 128 28.48 -13.38 19.27
CA LYS A 128 29.91 -13.76 19.21
C LYS A 128 30.30 -14.59 17.99
N SER A 129 29.39 -15.44 17.50
CA SER A 129 29.63 -16.27 16.30
C SER A 129 29.42 -15.52 14.98
N ASN A 130 28.86 -14.31 15.02
CA ASN A 130 28.46 -13.51 13.87
C ASN A 130 29.07 -12.10 13.90
N LEU A 131 30.27 -11.96 14.47
CA LEU A 131 30.99 -10.69 14.46
C LEU A 131 31.62 -10.43 13.10
N VAL A 132 31.45 -9.21 12.60
CA VAL A 132 31.98 -8.74 11.32
C VAL A 132 32.87 -7.53 11.56
N SER A 133 33.92 -7.35 10.77
CA SER A 133 34.73 -6.13 10.81
C SER A 133 33.85 -4.91 10.59
N ARG A 134 33.99 -3.87 11.41
CA ARG A 134 33.22 -2.62 11.30
C ARG A 134 33.39 -1.93 9.94
N ALA A 135 34.52 -2.15 9.26
CA ALA A 135 34.73 -1.66 7.90
C ALA A 135 33.74 -2.26 6.87
N ASN A 136 33.16 -3.42 7.19
CA ASN A 136 32.16 -4.12 6.38
C ASN A 136 30.76 -4.04 7.03
N ALA A 137 30.53 -3.08 7.93
CA ALA A 137 29.25 -2.91 8.57
C ALA A 137 28.14 -2.59 7.55
N GLU A 138 27.02 -3.26 7.69
CA GLU A 138 25.81 -3.10 6.89
C GLU A 138 24.70 -2.53 7.77
N PRO A 139 23.73 -1.77 7.22
CA PRO A 139 22.58 -1.33 7.99
C PRO A 139 21.90 -2.51 8.70
N GLY A 140 21.66 -2.36 10.00
CA GLY A 140 21.13 -3.40 10.89
C GLY A 140 22.19 -4.34 11.45
N ASP A 141 23.47 -4.00 11.38
CA ASP A 141 24.48 -4.50 12.30
C ASP A 141 24.43 -3.71 13.63
N ILE A 142 24.77 -4.37 14.73
CA ILE A 142 24.83 -3.77 16.08
C ILE A 142 26.24 -3.27 16.35
N LEU A 143 26.33 -1.99 16.67
CA LEU A 143 27.56 -1.31 17.09
C LEU A 143 27.69 -1.41 18.61
N PHE A 144 28.93 -1.55 19.10
CA PHE A 144 29.20 -1.71 20.53
C PHE A 144 30.34 -0.77 20.96
N TRP A 145 30.13 -0.04 22.06
CA TRP A 145 31.17 0.77 22.71
C TRP A 145 31.69 0.07 23.96
N THR A 146 33.00 0.18 24.16
CA THR A 146 33.69 -0.37 25.34
C THR A 146 34.62 0.66 25.97
N SER A 147 34.98 0.47 27.24
CA SER A 147 35.86 1.41 27.95
C SER A 147 37.26 1.57 27.34
N THR A 148 37.72 0.56 26.60
CA THR A 148 39.08 0.50 26.03
C THR A 148 39.12 0.39 24.50
N GLY A 149 37.98 0.28 23.83
CA GLY A 149 37.91 0.03 22.39
C GLY A 149 38.27 -1.40 22.01
N THR A 150 38.33 -2.30 22.99
CA THR A 150 38.66 -3.71 22.81
C THR A 150 37.65 -4.58 23.54
N THR A 151 37.51 -5.83 23.12
CA THR A 151 36.57 -6.81 23.69
C THR A 151 36.91 -7.23 25.13
N GLY A 152 38.02 -6.73 25.68
CA GLY A 152 38.42 -6.90 27.08
C GLY A 152 38.08 -5.72 27.99
N GLY A 153 37.49 -4.66 27.46
CA GLY A 153 36.93 -3.54 28.24
C GLY A 153 35.48 -3.78 28.65
N ASP A 154 34.96 -2.91 29.52
CA ASP A 154 33.56 -2.93 29.93
C ASP A 154 32.68 -2.49 28.76
N PHE A 155 31.55 -3.16 28.54
CA PHE A 155 30.57 -2.79 27.51
C PHE A 155 29.67 -1.67 28.03
N LEU A 156 29.64 -0.55 27.30
CA LEU A 156 29.05 0.72 27.77
C LEU A 156 27.81 1.14 26.98
N HIS A 157 27.80 0.95 25.66
CA HIS A 157 26.71 1.39 24.78
C HIS A 157 26.57 0.49 23.55
N ASP A 158 25.37 0.49 22.96
CA ASP A 158 25.04 -0.16 21.69
C ASP A 158 23.98 0.61 20.89
N GLY A 159 23.96 0.33 19.59
CA GLY A 159 23.01 0.95 18.67
C GLY A 159 22.95 0.22 17.33
N ILE A 160 21.87 0.47 16.58
CA ILE A 160 21.62 -0.19 15.29
C ILE A 160 22.17 0.69 14.18
N TYR A 161 23.14 0.18 13.43
CA TYR A 161 23.77 0.91 12.34
C TYR A 161 22.77 1.19 11.22
N LEU A 162 22.70 2.44 10.73
CA LEU A 162 21.83 2.84 9.61
C LEU A 162 22.58 2.95 8.28
N GLY A 163 23.91 2.81 8.31
CA GLY A 163 24.78 3.10 7.18
C GLY A 163 25.37 4.51 7.23
N ASN A 164 26.38 4.75 6.38
CA ASN A 164 27.00 6.08 6.17
C ASN A 164 27.49 6.79 7.46
N GLY A 165 27.86 6.03 8.50
CA GLY A 165 28.32 6.61 9.77
C GLY A 165 27.19 7.10 10.70
N TYR A 166 25.95 6.66 10.48
CA TYR A 166 24.79 6.95 11.32
C TYR A 166 24.28 5.69 12.02
N MET A 167 23.64 5.86 13.18
CA MET A 167 22.94 4.81 13.90
C MET A 167 21.68 5.34 14.59
N VAL A 168 20.74 4.47 14.89
CA VAL A 168 19.64 4.73 15.83
C VAL A 168 19.97 4.11 17.19
N ALA A 169 19.89 4.90 18.25
CA ALA A 169 20.16 4.45 19.61
C ALA A 169 19.42 5.27 20.66
N ALA A 170 19.28 4.72 21.87
CA ALA A 170 18.87 5.46 23.06
C ALA A 170 20.12 6.06 23.71
N ALA A 171 20.48 7.28 23.31
CA ALA A 171 21.84 7.83 23.46
C ALA A 171 22.24 8.20 24.90
N ALA A 172 21.35 8.84 25.66
CA ALA A 172 21.67 9.37 27.00
C ALA A 172 20.41 9.74 27.81
N PRO A 173 20.51 9.83 29.16
CA PRO A 173 19.50 10.43 30.03
C PRO A 173 18.98 11.77 29.49
N GLY A 174 17.71 11.81 29.07
CA GLY A 174 17.03 13.02 28.58
C GLY A 174 17.00 13.23 27.06
N GLU A 175 17.72 12.42 26.27
CA GLU A 175 17.76 12.57 24.80
C GLU A 175 16.82 11.61 24.06
N GLY A 176 16.40 10.51 24.69
CA GLY A 176 15.49 9.53 24.09
C GLY A 176 16.11 8.76 22.92
N VAL A 177 15.26 8.18 22.07
CA VAL A 177 15.66 7.46 20.86
C VAL A 177 15.82 8.46 19.72
N LYS A 178 16.98 8.46 19.06
CA LYS A 178 17.30 9.33 17.93
C LYS A 178 18.30 8.67 16.99
N GLU A 179 18.37 9.14 15.75
CA GLU A 179 19.57 8.95 14.93
C GLU A 179 20.66 9.91 15.37
N GLN A 180 21.89 9.40 15.32
CA GLN A 180 23.08 10.17 15.61
C GLN A 180 24.28 9.59 14.88
N THR A 181 25.31 10.43 14.74
CA THR A 181 26.60 10.03 14.18
C THR A 181 27.38 9.16 15.16
N LEU A 182 28.20 8.24 14.65
CA LEU A 182 29.12 7.45 15.47
C LEU A 182 30.14 8.35 16.18
N TRP A 183 30.44 8.05 17.45
CA TRP A 183 31.51 8.71 18.22
C TRP A 183 32.57 7.73 18.71
N SER A 184 33.69 8.28 19.17
CA SER A 184 34.71 7.56 19.93
C SER A 184 35.48 8.56 20.76
N GLU A 185 35.54 8.35 22.08
CA GLU A 185 36.22 9.24 23.02
C GLU A 185 37.02 8.45 24.07
N PRO A 186 38.02 9.06 24.73
CA PRO A 186 38.79 8.37 25.77
C PRO A 186 37.88 7.88 26.90
N GLY A 187 37.83 6.55 27.09
CA GLY A 187 36.98 5.91 28.10
C GLY A 187 35.65 5.36 27.57
N GLU A 188 35.29 5.64 26.32
CA GLU A 188 34.15 5.05 25.60
C GLU A 188 34.44 4.99 24.10
N GLN A 189 34.95 3.85 23.65
CA GLN A 189 35.47 3.66 22.31
C GLN A 189 34.68 2.60 21.57
N LEU A 190 34.26 2.93 20.35
CA LEU A 190 33.57 2.03 19.44
C LEU A 190 34.48 0.85 19.03
N LEU A 191 33.99 -0.38 19.18
CA LEU A 191 34.69 -1.58 18.77
C LEU A 191 34.93 -1.63 17.26
N ASP A 192 36.05 -2.24 16.86
CA ASP A 192 36.39 -2.48 15.44
C ASP A 192 35.60 -3.63 14.80
N VAL A 193 34.65 -4.21 15.54
CA VAL A 193 33.73 -5.25 15.07
C VAL A 193 32.29 -4.84 15.40
N VAL A 194 31.38 -5.29 14.54
CA VAL A 194 29.92 -5.17 14.73
C VAL A 194 29.30 -6.55 14.85
N GLY A 195 28.21 -6.66 15.59
CA GLY A 195 27.42 -7.90 15.66
C GLY A 195 26.42 -7.94 14.52
N ARG A 196 26.42 -9.00 13.71
CA ARG A 196 25.46 -9.16 12.60
C ARG A 196 24.36 -10.15 12.98
N PRO A 197 23.13 -9.68 13.27
CA PRO A 197 22.03 -10.57 13.64
C PRO A 197 21.55 -11.33 12.40
N THR A 198 21.85 -12.63 12.34
CA THR A 198 21.35 -13.55 11.30
C THR A 198 20.49 -14.64 11.96
N GLY A 199 19.41 -15.05 11.28
CA GLY A 199 18.22 -15.69 11.87
C GLY A 199 18.42 -16.93 12.78
N SER A 200 17.53 -16.98 13.79
CA SER A 200 17.30 -17.99 14.84
C SER A 200 18.52 -18.44 15.65
N LEU A 201 18.88 -17.64 16.66
CA LEU A 201 19.68 -18.13 17.78
C LEU A 201 18.78 -19.05 18.63
N SER A 202 19.06 -20.35 18.53
CA SER A 202 18.29 -21.41 19.18
C SER A 202 18.50 -21.45 20.69
N GLY A 203 17.40 -21.49 21.45
CA GLY A 203 17.38 -21.73 22.89
C GLY A 203 16.05 -22.32 23.40
N SER A 204 15.72 -23.55 22.96
CA SER A 204 14.80 -24.54 23.58
C SER A 204 13.31 -24.18 23.80
N GLY A 205 12.42 -24.81 23.02
CA GLY A 205 11.00 -24.97 23.40
C GLY A 205 10.04 -25.41 22.30
N SER A 206 10.14 -26.68 21.88
CA SER A 206 9.09 -27.53 21.28
C SER A 206 7.99 -26.95 20.37
N GLY A 207 7.99 -27.41 19.11
CA GLY A 207 6.77 -27.75 18.36
C GLY A 207 6.09 -26.61 17.60
N GLY A 208 6.50 -26.40 16.34
CA GLY A 208 5.81 -25.50 15.42
C GLY A 208 5.79 -26.08 14.02
N SER A 209 4.65 -26.68 13.65
CA SER A 209 4.28 -27.02 12.28
C SER A 209 4.58 -25.84 11.35
N ALA A 210 5.14 -26.09 10.16
CA ALA A 210 5.46 -25.07 9.17
C ALA A 210 4.28 -24.10 8.98
N VAL A 211 4.44 -22.87 9.50
CA VAL A 211 3.46 -21.80 9.32
C VAL A 211 3.56 -21.38 7.86
N LYS A 212 2.54 -21.72 7.09
CA LYS A 212 2.32 -21.19 5.76
C LYS A 212 1.94 -19.72 5.94
N THR A 213 2.92 -18.82 6.01
CA THR A 213 2.69 -17.37 6.13
C THR A 213 1.85 -16.94 4.95
N THR A 214 0.62 -16.50 5.23
CA THR A 214 -0.24 -15.97 4.17
C THR A 214 0.16 -14.52 3.95
N THR A 215 0.57 -14.20 2.73
CA THR A 215 1.07 -12.87 2.38
C THR A 215 -0.08 -12.03 1.83
N TYR A 216 -0.23 -10.80 2.32
CA TYR A 216 -1.15 -9.82 1.77
C TYR A 216 -0.47 -8.46 1.78
N VAL A 217 -0.92 -7.54 0.93
CA VAL A 217 -0.38 -6.18 0.81
C VAL A 217 -1.50 -5.19 1.03
N THR A 218 -1.26 -4.23 1.92
CA THR A 218 -2.10 -3.06 2.11
C THR A 218 -1.51 -1.86 1.38
N ALA A 219 -2.35 -0.95 0.91
CA ALA A 219 -1.94 0.35 0.42
C ALA A 219 -2.79 1.44 1.09
N ALA A 220 -2.17 2.54 1.49
CA ALA A 220 -2.84 3.61 2.21
C ALA A 220 -2.28 4.99 1.87
N GLN A 221 -3.14 6.01 1.91
CA GLN A 221 -2.69 7.40 2.00
C GLN A 221 -2.32 7.69 3.45
N VAL A 222 -1.06 7.99 3.72
CA VAL A 222 -0.59 8.30 5.08
C VAL A 222 -0.79 9.77 5.45
N ASN A 223 -0.66 10.10 6.72
CA ASN A 223 -0.88 11.46 7.27
C ASN A 223 -0.10 12.57 6.53
N THR A 224 1.09 12.26 6.02
CA THR A 224 1.93 13.14 5.18
C THR A 224 1.38 13.37 3.76
N GLY A 225 0.28 12.71 3.39
CA GLY A 225 -0.33 12.76 2.06
C GLY A 225 0.36 11.89 1.01
N LYS A 226 1.38 11.11 1.39
CA LYS A 226 2.09 10.17 0.52
C LYS A 226 1.35 8.83 0.40
N LEU A 227 1.69 8.06 -0.63
CA LEU A 227 1.22 6.67 -0.77
C LEU A 227 2.21 5.71 -0.13
N TRP A 228 1.72 4.83 0.73
CA TRP A 228 2.49 3.74 1.32
C TRP A 228 1.88 2.39 0.95
N SER A 229 2.70 1.36 0.89
CA SER A 229 2.26 -0.04 0.93
C SER A 229 2.89 -0.77 2.10
N VAL A 230 2.19 -1.77 2.65
CA VAL A 230 2.72 -2.64 3.69
C VAL A 230 2.37 -4.08 3.37
N THR A 231 3.40 -4.90 3.15
CA THR A 231 3.22 -6.35 3.03
C THR A 231 3.18 -6.96 4.42
N ALA A 232 2.26 -7.87 4.68
CA ALA A 232 2.13 -8.56 5.95
C ALA A 232 3.47 -9.18 6.38
N GLY A 233 3.94 -8.82 7.58
CA GLY A 233 5.23 -9.27 8.10
C GLY A 233 6.45 -8.54 7.54
N ASN A 234 6.28 -7.49 6.74
CA ASN A 234 7.36 -6.65 6.22
C ASN A 234 7.18 -5.19 6.63
N ALA A 235 8.29 -4.44 6.66
CA ALA A 235 8.27 -2.99 6.78
C ALA A 235 7.43 -2.28 5.69
N ALA A 236 6.90 -1.12 6.06
CA ALA A 236 6.17 -0.26 5.15
C ALA A 236 7.09 0.33 4.07
N THR A 237 6.61 0.36 2.84
CA THR A 237 7.30 0.98 1.70
C THR A 237 6.62 2.30 1.37
N ALA A 238 7.38 3.40 1.50
CA ALA A 238 6.92 4.73 1.12
C ALA A 238 7.24 5.00 -0.36
N TYR A 239 6.24 5.40 -1.14
CA TYR A 239 6.45 5.86 -2.51
C TYR A 239 6.59 7.39 -2.54
N PRO A 240 7.52 7.95 -3.34
CA PRO A 240 7.73 9.40 -3.47
C PRO A 240 6.64 10.05 -4.35
N VAL A 241 5.37 9.72 -4.12
CA VAL A 241 4.21 10.23 -4.85
C VAL A 241 3.20 10.81 -3.87
N GLY A 242 2.60 11.94 -4.26
CA GLY A 242 1.54 12.59 -3.49
C GLY A 242 0.16 12.09 -3.95
N VAL A 243 -0.68 11.75 -2.99
CA VAL A 243 -2.07 11.34 -3.20
C VAL A 243 -2.97 12.54 -2.92
N ALA A 244 -4.03 12.73 -3.71
CA ALA A 244 -5.00 13.78 -3.48
C ALA A 244 -5.74 13.58 -2.15
N ALA A 245 -6.03 14.67 -1.44
CA ALA A 245 -6.70 14.60 -0.14
C ALA A 245 -8.12 14.03 -0.27
N GLY A 246 -8.53 13.20 0.69
CA GLY A 246 -9.86 12.59 0.71
C GLY A 246 -10.05 11.53 -0.37
N THR A 247 -8.96 10.91 -0.83
CA THR A 247 -9.01 9.85 -1.85
C THR A 247 -8.28 8.62 -1.33
N SER A 248 -8.71 7.46 -1.79
CA SER A 248 -8.18 6.18 -1.36
C SER A 248 -7.46 5.50 -2.53
N PRO A 249 -6.36 4.77 -2.28
CA PRO A 249 -5.73 3.97 -3.32
C PRO A 249 -6.59 2.73 -3.66
N ALA A 250 -6.24 2.05 -4.74
CA ALA A 250 -6.73 0.72 -5.08
C ALA A 250 -5.57 -0.14 -5.58
N ILE A 251 -5.53 -1.43 -5.21
CA ILE A 251 -4.39 -2.31 -5.47
C ILE A 251 -4.82 -3.56 -6.24
N ALA A 252 -3.97 -4.03 -7.16
CA ALA A 252 -4.16 -5.26 -7.93
C ALA A 252 -2.84 -6.04 -8.08
N THR A 253 -2.95 -7.36 -8.17
CA THR A 253 -1.82 -8.26 -8.42
C THR A 253 -1.28 -8.07 -9.84
N LEU A 254 0.03 -8.20 -9.99
CA LEU A 254 0.72 -8.39 -11.26
C LEU A 254 1.41 -9.76 -11.26
N GLY A 255 1.70 -10.29 -12.45
CA GLY A 255 2.42 -11.56 -12.58
C GLY A 255 3.78 -11.55 -11.85
N GLY A 256 4.17 -12.71 -11.31
CA GLY A 256 5.47 -12.88 -10.63
C GLY A 256 5.55 -12.26 -9.23
N GLY A 257 4.45 -12.26 -8.48
CA GLY A 257 4.42 -11.75 -7.09
C GLY A 257 4.45 -10.23 -6.97
N LYS A 258 4.33 -9.51 -8.09
CA LYS A 258 4.31 -8.05 -8.14
C LYS A 258 2.89 -7.53 -7.89
N TYR A 259 2.78 -6.22 -7.67
CA TYR A 259 1.48 -5.54 -7.56
C TYR A 259 1.56 -4.14 -8.15
N VAL A 260 0.40 -3.54 -8.36
CA VAL A 260 0.25 -2.16 -8.80
C VAL A 260 -0.82 -1.47 -7.98
N THR A 261 -0.55 -0.23 -7.59
CA THR A 261 -1.47 0.62 -6.84
C THR A 261 -1.89 1.80 -7.70
N ALA A 262 -3.19 1.92 -7.98
CA ALA A 262 -3.81 3.07 -8.63
C ALA A 262 -4.26 4.09 -7.58
N PHE A 263 -4.10 5.38 -7.87
CA PHE A 263 -4.50 6.46 -6.97
C PHE A 263 -4.77 7.75 -7.76
N GLN A 264 -5.55 8.66 -7.17
CA GLN A 264 -5.62 10.04 -7.65
C GLN A 264 -4.39 10.80 -7.14
N ALA A 265 -3.52 11.24 -8.04
CA ALA A 265 -2.37 12.05 -7.65
C ALA A 265 -2.81 13.43 -7.15
N ALA A 266 -1.96 14.11 -6.36
CA ALA A 266 -2.26 15.44 -5.82
C ALA A 266 -2.68 16.48 -6.87
N GLY A 267 -2.22 16.35 -8.12
CA GLY A 267 -2.64 17.17 -9.27
C GLY A 267 -4.00 16.78 -9.89
N GLY A 268 -4.72 15.82 -9.31
CA GLY A 268 -6.04 15.36 -9.74
C GLY A 268 -6.05 14.30 -10.85
N ALA A 269 -4.90 13.97 -11.44
CA ALA A 269 -4.79 12.95 -12.49
C ALA A 269 -4.75 11.52 -11.93
N LEU A 270 -5.15 10.53 -12.72
CA LEU A 270 -4.93 9.12 -12.40
C LEU A 270 -3.45 8.77 -12.54
N TRP A 271 -2.91 8.14 -11.51
CA TRP A 271 -1.56 7.58 -11.49
C TRP A 271 -1.59 6.13 -11.02
N THR A 272 -0.57 5.37 -11.40
CA THR A 272 -0.26 4.07 -10.78
C THR A 272 1.18 4.05 -10.32
N VAL A 273 1.48 3.26 -9.30
CA VAL A 273 2.85 2.89 -8.91
C VAL A 273 2.93 1.37 -8.78
N ASP A 274 3.94 0.75 -9.38
CA ASP A 274 4.16 -0.68 -9.21
C ASP A 274 4.92 -1.00 -7.91
N SER A 275 5.00 -2.28 -7.57
CA SER A 275 5.70 -2.76 -6.38
C SER A 275 7.21 -2.45 -6.38
N GLY A 276 7.80 -2.08 -7.53
CA GLY A 276 9.18 -1.61 -7.65
C GLY A 276 9.33 -0.08 -7.55
N GLY A 277 8.23 0.65 -7.34
CA GLY A 277 8.22 2.11 -7.21
C GLY A 277 8.11 2.86 -8.54
N ALA A 278 7.93 2.18 -9.67
CA ALA A 278 7.80 2.84 -10.96
C ALA A 278 6.41 3.51 -11.08
N ALA A 279 6.40 4.84 -11.04
CA ALA A 279 5.19 5.64 -11.16
C ALA A 279 4.84 5.93 -12.62
N THR A 280 3.57 5.78 -12.99
CA THR A 280 3.04 6.04 -14.34
C THR A 280 1.84 6.98 -14.27
N SER A 281 1.87 8.07 -15.03
CA SER A 281 0.74 8.99 -15.18
C SER A 281 -0.13 8.63 -16.40
N PHE A 282 -1.44 8.84 -16.24
CA PHE A 282 -2.44 8.62 -17.28
C PHE A 282 -3.05 9.94 -17.74
N PRO A 283 -3.42 10.06 -19.03
CA PRO A 283 -4.02 11.27 -19.59
C PRO A 283 -5.52 11.37 -19.23
N VAL A 284 -5.86 11.17 -17.96
CA VAL A 284 -7.23 11.27 -17.45
C VAL A 284 -7.24 12.01 -16.10
N GLY A 285 -8.03 13.08 -16.03
CA GLY A 285 -8.32 13.78 -14.79
C GLY A 285 -9.44 13.05 -14.04
N MET A 286 -9.23 12.77 -12.78
CA MET A 286 -10.25 12.20 -11.89
C MET A 286 -11.03 13.31 -11.20
N LYS A 287 -12.28 13.04 -10.83
CA LYS A 287 -13.07 13.98 -10.03
C LYS A 287 -12.51 14.04 -8.61
N ALA A 288 -12.46 15.24 -8.03
CA ALA A 288 -11.96 15.42 -6.67
C ALA A 288 -12.80 14.64 -5.66
N GLY A 289 -12.14 14.04 -4.67
CA GLY A 289 -12.79 13.21 -3.64
C GLY A 289 -13.27 11.85 -4.14
N THR A 290 -12.73 11.37 -5.27
CA THR A 290 -13.07 10.05 -5.83
C THR A 290 -11.85 9.17 -5.90
N SER A 291 -12.07 7.87 -5.76
CA SER A 291 -11.00 6.87 -5.72
C SER A 291 -11.08 5.99 -6.97
N PRO A 292 -9.95 5.48 -7.49
CA PRO A 292 -9.98 4.53 -8.58
C PRO A 292 -10.36 3.14 -8.06
N SER A 293 -10.67 2.22 -8.98
CA SER A 293 -10.73 0.78 -8.70
C SER A 293 -9.99 0.03 -9.79
N ILE A 294 -9.27 -1.04 -9.46
CA ILE A 294 -8.34 -1.71 -10.37
C ILE A 294 -8.48 -3.22 -10.30
N ILE A 295 -8.34 -3.88 -11.45
CA ILE A 295 -8.24 -5.34 -11.57
C ILE A 295 -7.07 -5.74 -12.46
N PRO A 296 -6.47 -6.93 -12.26
CA PRO A 296 -5.57 -7.51 -13.24
C PRO A 296 -6.32 -7.94 -14.50
N THR A 297 -5.60 -8.05 -15.63
CA THR A 297 -6.07 -8.73 -16.84
C THR A 297 -5.37 -10.06 -17.03
N SER A 298 -6.01 -10.99 -17.74
CA SER A 298 -5.43 -12.31 -18.06
C SER A 298 -4.14 -12.24 -18.88
N GLY A 299 -3.91 -11.13 -19.59
CA GLY A 299 -2.68 -10.85 -20.35
C GLY A 299 -1.52 -10.26 -19.53
N GLY A 300 -1.63 -10.21 -18.20
CA GLY A 300 -0.59 -9.68 -17.31
C GLY A 300 -0.57 -8.15 -17.19
N GLY A 301 -1.60 -7.46 -17.70
CA GLY A 301 -1.83 -6.03 -17.52
C GLY A 301 -2.87 -5.75 -16.43
N TYR A 302 -3.46 -4.56 -16.47
CA TYR A 302 -4.52 -4.15 -15.56
C TYR A 302 -5.49 -3.16 -16.21
N VAL A 303 -6.69 -3.05 -15.64
CA VAL A 303 -7.70 -2.05 -16.00
C VAL A 303 -8.09 -1.27 -14.76
N VAL A 304 -8.12 0.06 -14.88
CA VAL A 304 -8.54 0.98 -13.82
C VAL A 304 -9.87 1.62 -14.21
N ALA A 305 -10.88 1.53 -13.35
CA ALA A 305 -12.12 2.29 -13.44
C ALA A 305 -12.00 3.60 -12.64
N VAL A 306 -12.49 4.71 -13.21
CA VAL A 306 -12.46 6.04 -12.58
C VAL A 306 -13.73 6.84 -12.85
N GLN A 307 -14.09 7.71 -11.91
CA GLN A 307 -14.95 8.86 -12.21
C GLN A 307 -14.08 9.99 -12.76
N THR A 308 -14.28 10.37 -14.01
CA THR A 308 -13.54 11.50 -14.62
C THR A 308 -13.95 12.83 -14.01
N ASN A 309 -13.13 13.87 -14.20
CA ASN A 309 -13.46 15.24 -13.78
C ASN A 309 -14.78 15.78 -14.37
N THR A 310 -15.26 15.22 -15.48
CA THR A 310 -16.59 15.50 -16.06
C THR A 310 -17.73 14.72 -15.40
N GLY A 311 -17.44 13.89 -14.40
CA GLY A 311 -18.42 13.08 -13.67
C GLY A 311 -18.86 11.81 -14.40
N LYS A 312 -18.13 11.37 -15.44
CA LYS A 312 -18.46 10.18 -16.24
C LYS A 312 -17.62 8.98 -15.82
N LEU A 313 -18.14 7.78 -16.03
CA LEU A 313 -17.37 6.56 -15.85
C LEU A 313 -16.46 6.29 -17.05
N TRP A 314 -15.16 6.13 -16.77
CA TRP A 314 -14.18 5.66 -17.75
C TRP A 314 -13.43 4.45 -17.19
N THR A 315 -12.93 3.59 -18.08
CA THR A 315 -11.91 2.58 -17.76
C THR A 315 -10.66 2.78 -18.59
N ILE A 316 -9.49 2.56 -18.03
CA ILE A 316 -8.20 2.78 -18.68
C ILE A 316 -7.30 1.57 -18.45
N THR A 317 -6.71 1.04 -19.52
CA THR A 317 -5.73 -0.07 -19.43
C THR A 317 -4.34 0.44 -19.06
N ASN A 318 -3.45 -0.45 -18.64
CA ASN A 318 -2.03 -0.16 -18.47
C ASN A 318 -1.34 0.39 -19.74
N THR A 319 -1.87 0.10 -20.93
CA THR A 319 -1.41 0.66 -22.22
C THR A 319 -2.02 2.04 -22.53
N LYS A 320 -2.71 2.66 -21.57
CA LYS A 320 -3.41 3.94 -21.67
C LYS A 320 -4.59 3.95 -22.65
N ALA A 321 -5.08 2.78 -23.06
CA ALA A 321 -6.30 2.69 -23.86
C ALA A 321 -7.50 2.99 -22.95
N ALA A 322 -8.22 4.08 -23.24
CA ALA A 322 -9.38 4.52 -22.48
C ALA A 322 -10.69 4.10 -23.15
N THR A 323 -11.66 3.68 -22.35
CA THR A 323 -13.04 3.42 -22.77
C THR A 323 -13.96 4.33 -21.98
N ALA A 324 -14.68 5.20 -22.69
CA ALA A 324 -15.72 6.04 -22.12
C ALA A 324 -17.07 5.31 -22.14
N PHE A 325 -17.80 5.43 -21.03
CA PHE A 325 -19.15 4.93 -20.87
C PHE A 325 -20.14 6.09 -20.77
N ASP A 326 -21.31 5.93 -21.37
CA ASP A 326 -22.39 6.93 -21.32
C ASP A 326 -23.15 6.88 -19.99
N ILE A 327 -22.42 6.75 -18.88
CA ILE A 327 -22.95 6.68 -17.52
C ILE A 327 -22.41 7.87 -16.74
N GLY A 328 -23.33 8.71 -16.25
CA GLY A 328 -23.04 9.74 -15.27
C GLY A 328 -23.01 9.13 -13.88
N MET A 329 -21.94 9.41 -13.13
CA MET A 329 -21.78 8.95 -11.75
C MET A 329 -22.16 10.08 -10.78
N ALA A 330 -22.71 9.71 -9.61
CA ALA A 330 -22.98 10.65 -8.54
C ALA A 330 -21.68 11.31 -8.03
N ALA A 331 -21.78 12.55 -7.53
CA ALA A 331 -20.62 13.26 -7.02
C ALA A 331 -20.11 12.64 -5.72
N GLY A 332 -18.78 12.56 -5.55
CA GLY A 332 -18.16 11.97 -4.36
C GLY A 332 -18.25 10.44 -4.31
N THR A 333 -18.58 9.78 -5.43
CA THR A 333 -18.70 8.32 -5.52
C THR A 333 -17.58 7.73 -6.36
N SER A 334 -17.18 6.52 -6.04
CA SER A 334 -16.11 5.80 -6.72
C SER A 334 -16.66 4.57 -7.42
N PRO A 335 -16.13 4.20 -8.60
CA PRO A 335 -16.54 2.97 -9.26
C PRO A 335 -15.89 1.77 -8.57
N SER A 336 -16.47 0.58 -8.72
CA SER A 336 -15.85 -0.68 -8.32
C SER A 336 -15.86 -1.66 -9.48
N ILE A 337 -14.71 -2.26 -9.79
CA ILE A 337 -14.53 -3.14 -10.96
C ILE A 337 -14.20 -4.58 -10.54
N ALA A 338 -14.77 -5.56 -11.24
CA ALA A 338 -14.45 -6.97 -11.09
C ALA A 338 -14.21 -7.65 -12.45
N ALA A 339 -13.25 -8.57 -12.51
CA ALA A 339 -13.00 -9.40 -13.69
C ALA A 339 -14.08 -10.49 -13.78
N VAL A 340 -14.78 -10.58 -14.92
CA VAL A 340 -15.85 -11.57 -15.14
C VAL A 340 -15.70 -12.17 -16.53
N GLY A 341 -15.57 -13.50 -16.61
CA GLY A 341 -15.30 -14.19 -17.86
C GLY A 341 -14.00 -13.69 -18.52
N SER A 342 -14.07 -13.33 -19.81
CA SER A 342 -12.95 -12.73 -20.55
C SER A 342 -12.88 -11.20 -20.43
N GLY A 343 -13.81 -10.57 -19.69
CA GLY A 343 -13.95 -9.13 -19.59
C GLY A 343 -14.04 -8.65 -18.14
N TYR A 344 -14.75 -7.55 -17.95
CA TYR A 344 -14.96 -6.96 -16.64
C TYR A 344 -16.34 -6.31 -16.56
N VAL A 345 -16.78 -6.09 -15.33
CA VAL A 345 -17.99 -5.35 -14.98
C VAL A 345 -17.62 -4.27 -13.97
N VAL A 346 -18.21 -3.09 -14.11
CA VAL A 346 -18.04 -1.97 -13.19
C VAL A 346 -19.38 -1.65 -12.54
N ALA A 347 -19.44 -1.64 -11.22
CA ALA A 347 -20.56 -1.15 -10.43
C ALA A 347 -20.37 0.34 -10.12
N VAL A 348 -21.46 1.11 -10.18
CA VAL A 348 -21.48 2.55 -9.90
C VAL A 348 -22.76 2.98 -9.21
N GLN A 349 -22.68 4.05 -8.41
CA GLN A 349 -23.83 4.89 -8.12
C GLN A 349 -23.98 5.91 -9.27
N THR A 350 -25.12 5.87 -9.96
CA THR A 350 -25.39 6.84 -11.03
C THR A 350 -25.67 8.22 -10.48
N ASN A 351 -25.64 9.24 -11.33
CA ASN A 351 -26.05 10.61 -10.96
C ASN A 351 -27.55 10.75 -10.63
N THR A 352 -28.35 9.70 -10.83
CA THR A 352 -29.74 9.59 -10.34
C THR A 352 -29.83 8.98 -8.95
N GLY A 353 -28.70 8.54 -8.37
CA GLY A 353 -28.62 7.91 -7.05
C GLY A 353 -28.79 6.39 -7.08
N ASP A 354 -28.93 5.76 -8.25
CA ASP A 354 -29.24 4.34 -8.36
C ASP A 354 -27.99 3.47 -8.55
N LEU A 355 -28.06 2.23 -8.05
CA LEU A 355 -27.05 1.21 -8.31
C LEU A 355 -27.19 0.66 -9.73
N TRP A 356 -26.11 0.77 -10.49
CA TRP A 356 -25.99 0.22 -11.84
C TRP A 356 -24.70 -0.59 -11.98
N SER A 357 -24.67 -1.50 -12.96
CA SER A 357 -23.45 -2.10 -13.45
C SER A 357 -23.31 -1.90 -14.96
N VAL A 358 -22.08 -1.92 -15.46
CA VAL A 358 -21.78 -1.87 -16.89
C VAL A 358 -20.64 -2.82 -17.25
N THR A 359 -20.80 -3.59 -18.32
CA THR A 359 -19.75 -4.49 -18.81
C THR A 359 -18.75 -3.74 -19.69
N ASN A 360 -17.59 -4.34 -19.93
CA ASN A 360 -16.62 -3.85 -20.92
C ASN A 360 -17.19 -3.71 -22.34
N THR A 361 -18.29 -4.40 -22.66
CA THR A 361 -19.04 -4.24 -23.92
C THR A 361 -20.10 -3.14 -23.88
N LYS A 362 -20.09 -2.32 -22.82
CA LYS A 362 -21.03 -1.21 -22.55
C LYS A 362 -22.49 -1.64 -22.29
N ALA A 363 -22.74 -2.92 -21.99
CA ALA A 363 -24.07 -3.36 -21.58
C ALA A 363 -24.32 -2.89 -20.15
N ALA A 364 -25.30 -1.99 -19.98
CA ALA A 364 -25.67 -1.43 -18.68
C ALA A 364 -26.85 -2.18 -18.06
N THR A 365 -26.81 -2.40 -16.75
CA THR A 365 -27.88 -3.03 -15.97
C THR A 365 -28.24 -2.13 -14.79
N SER A 366 -29.51 -1.70 -14.74
CA SER A 366 -30.10 -1.09 -13.55
C SER A 366 -30.68 -2.17 -12.63
N PHE A 367 -30.42 -2.04 -11.33
CA PHE A 367 -30.90 -2.97 -10.31
C PHE A 367 -32.17 -2.51 -9.58
N GLY A 368 -32.61 -1.26 -9.81
CA GLY A 368 -33.75 -0.69 -9.07
C GLY A 368 -33.47 -0.51 -7.57
N VAL A 369 -32.20 -0.37 -7.20
CA VAL A 369 -31.75 -0.14 -5.81
C VAL A 369 -31.20 1.28 -5.72
N GLY A 370 -31.87 2.13 -4.95
CA GLY A 370 -31.37 3.47 -4.59
C GLY A 370 -30.24 3.35 -3.57
N MET A 371 -29.13 4.04 -3.82
CA MET A 371 -27.96 4.06 -2.95
C MET A 371 -27.96 5.32 -2.08
N GLN A 372 -27.33 5.23 -0.91
CA GLN A 372 -27.07 6.38 -0.06
C GLN A 372 -26.14 7.38 -0.77
N ASP A 373 -26.43 8.67 -0.67
CA ASP A 373 -25.61 9.71 -1.29
C ASP A 373 -24.16 9.68 -0.76
N GLY A 374 -23.20 9.84 -1.67
CA GLY A 374 -21.77 9.85 -1.34
C GLY A 374 -21.18 8.48 -1.03
N THR A 375 -21.91 7.39 -1.27
CA THR A 375 -21.44 6.03 -1.04
C THR A 375 -21.07 5.33 -2.35
N SER A 376 -20.15 4.38 -2.27
CA SER A 376 -19.66 3.65 -3.44
C SER A 376 -20.06 2.19 -3.33
N PRO A 377 -20.43 1.52 -4.43
CA PRO A 377 -20.66 0.09 -4.41
C PRO A 377 -19.34 -0.66 -4.36
N SER A 378 -19.38 -1.93 -3.95
CA SER A 378 -18.26 -2.86 -4.06
C SER A 378 -18.70 -4.12 -4.79
N ILE A 379 -17.92 -4.58 -5.77
CA ILE A 379 -18.27 -5.72 -6.62
C ILE A 379 -17.21 -6.82 -6.55
N THR A 380 -17.65 -8.07 -6.56
CA THR A 380 -16.78 -9.24 -6.69
C THR A 380 -17.36 -10.24 -7.69
N ALA A 381 -16.49 -10.97 -8.38
CA ALA A 381 -16.89 -12.04 -9.28
C ALA A 381 -17.15 -13.32 -8.49
N THR A 382 -18.18 -14.07 -8.88
CA THR A 382 -18.52 -15.36 -8.29
C THR A 382 -17.84 -16.50 -9.06
N ALA A 383 -17.57 -17.62 -8.38
CA ALA A 383 -17.00 -18.81 -9.01
C ALA A 383 -17.82 -19.35 -10.20
N ASN A 384 -19.13 -19.08 -10.23
CA ASN A 384 -20.04 -19.52 -11.28
C ASN A 384 -20.09 -18.58 -12.50
N GLY A 385 -19.17 -17.61 -12.60
CA GLY A 385 -19.09 -16.68 -13.73
C GLY A 385 -20.08 -15.50 -13.67
N GLY A 386 -20.83 -15.34 -12.58
CA GLY A 386 -21.63 -14.14 -12.27
C GLY A 386 -20.87 -13.14 -11.40
N TYR A 387 -21.58 -12.16 -10.85
CA TYR A 387 -21.03 -11.19 -9.90
C TYR A 387 -22.05 -10.81 -8.83
N VAL A 388 -21.55 -10.33 -7.69
CA VAL A 388 -22.35 -9.79 -6.59
C VAL A 388 -21.83 -8.41 -6.23
N ILE A 389 -22.75 -7.48 -6.00
CA ILE A 389 -22.46 -6.11 -5.60
C ILE A 389 -22.98 -5.89 -4.19
N ALA A 390 -22.16 -5.36 -3.28
CA ALA A 390 -22.58 -4.81 -2.00
C ALA A 390 -22.75 -3.30 -2.11
N ALA A 391 -23.80 -2.76 -1.47
CA ALA A 391 -24.06 -1.31 -1.43
C ALA A 391 -24.77 -0.90 -0.13
N GLN A 392 -24.52 0.33 0.31
CA GLN A 392 -25.39 1.01 1.28
C GLN A 392 -26.59 1.58 0.52
N THR A 393 -27.80 1.17 0.89
CA THR A 393 -29.03 1.72 0.28
C THR A 393 -29.33 3.11 0.82
N ASN A 394 -30.21 3.84 0.14
CA ASN A 394 -30.73 5.15 0.59
C ASN A 394 -31.53 5.12 1.91
N THR A 395 -31.69 3.93 2.51
CA THR A 395 -32.25 3.75 3.86
C THR A 395 -31.15 3.47 4.90
N GLY A 396 -29.86 3.59 4.52
CA GLY A 396 -28.71 3.26 5.35
C GLY A 396 -28.46 1.76 5.56
N ALA A 397 -29.22 0.87 4.89
CA ALA A 397 -29.10 -0.57 5.08
C ALA A 397 -28.03 -1.19 4.17
N LEU A 398 -27.33 -2.22 4.64
CA LEU A 398 -26.44 -3.00 3.78
C LEU A 398 -27.24 -3.98 2.94
N TRP A 399 -27.07 -3.91 1.62
CA TRP A 399 -27.65 -4.84 0.65
C TRP A 399 -26.57 -5.49 -0.20
N SER A 400 -26.87 -6.68 -0.71
CA SER A 400 -26.16 -7.26 -1.86
C SER A 400 -27.11 -7.52 -3.02
N VAL A 401 -26.65 -7.36 -4.25
CA VAL A 401 -27.41 -7.64 -5.46
C VAL A 401 -26.58 -8.50 -6.41
N THR A 402 -27.17 -9.58 -6.92
CA THR A 402 -26.53 -10.45 -7.91
C THR A 402 -26.69 -9.91 -9.33
N ASN A 403 -25.91 -10.44 -10.28
CA ASN A 403 -26.09 -10.18 -11.71
C ASN A 403 -27.49 -10.57 -12.25
N THR A 404 -28.23 -11.43 -11.55
CA THR A 404 -29.63 -11.78 -11.85
C THR A 404 -30.66 -10.87 -11.18
N LYS A 405 -30.20 -9.76 -10.57
CA LYS A 405 -31.00 -8.79 -9.81
C LYS A 405 -31.63 -9.34 -8.53
N ALA A 406 -31.18 -10.48 -8.03
CA ALA A 406 -31.60 -10.97 -6.72
C ALA A 406 -30.99 -10.08 -5.63
N ALA A 407 -31.83 -9.36 -4.90
CA ALA A 407 -31.43 -8.47 -3.82
C ALA A 407 -31.57 -9.16 -2.46
N THR A 408 -30.57 -8.99 -1.59
CA THR A 408 -30.58 -9.49 -0.21
C THR A 408 -30.31 -8.34 0.74
N ALA A 409 -31.25 -8.08 1.64
CA ALA A 409 -31.07 -7.15 2.75
C ALA A 409 -30.45 -7.86 3.95
N PHE A 410 -29.45 -7.23 4.56
CA PHE A 410 -28.77 -7.71 5.74
C PHE A 410 -29.26 -6.99 7.01
N PRO A 411 -29.29 -7.66 8.17
CA PRO A 411 -29.76 -7.09 9.43
C PRO A 411 -28.71 -6.19 10.09
N ILE A 412 -27.96 -5.41 9.30
CA ILE A 412 -26.98 -4.43 9.79
C ILE A 412 -27.19 -3.08 9.12
N GLY A 413 -27.23 -2.02 9.94
CA GLY A 413 -27.19 -0.64 9.49
C GLY A 413 -25.75 -0.20 9.28
N MET A 414 -25.49 0.50 8.18
CA MET A 414 -24.18 1.06 7.88
C MET A 414 -24.05 2.48 8.40
N GLN A 415 -22.83 2.89 8.73
CA GLN A 415 -22.51 4.28 9.05
C GLN A 415 -22.73 5.16 7.81
N ASP A 416 -23.33 6.32 7.97
CA ASP A 416 -23.57 7.26 6.87
C ASP A 416 -22.25 7.69 6.20
N GLY A 417 -22.25 7.73 4.86
CA GLY A 417 -21.09 8.13 4.06
C GLY A 417 -20.00 7.07 3.97
N THR A 418 -20.29 5.81 4.31
CA THR A 418 -19.33 4.70 4.24
C THR A 418 -19.71 3.71 3.17
N SER A 419 -18.72 3.01 2.61
CA SER A 419 -18.92 2.04 1.53
C SER A 419 -18.59 0.64 2.03
N PRO A 420 -19.33 -0.40 1.62
CA PRO A 420 -18.98 -1.77 1.96
C PRO A 420 -17.81 -2.26 1.12
N SER A 421 -17.21 -3.38 1.51
CA SER A 421 -16.22 -4.11 0.69
C SER A 421 -16.57 -5.59 0.64
N ILE A 422 -16.68 -6.16 -0.56
CA ILE A 422 -17.15 -7.54 -0.76
C ILE A 422 -16.05 -8.45 -1.33
N LEU A 423 -16.00 -9.68 -0.81
CA LEU A 423 -15.11 -10.74 -1.27
C LEU A 423 -15.90 -12.02 -1.54
N ALA A 424 -15.73 -12.60 -2.73
CA ALA A 424 -16.18 -13.95 -3.02
C ALA A 424 -15.27 -14.98 -2.33
N LEU A 425 -15.89 -16.00 -1.74
CA LEU A 425 -15.20 -17.08 -1.04
C LEU A 425 -15.07 -18.31 -1.96
N SER A 426 -14.05 -19.13 -1.73
CA SER A 426 -13.80 -20.36 -2.50
C SER A 426 -14.92 -21.41 -2.38
N ASN A 427 -15.75 -21.32 -1.34
CA ASN A 427 -16.93 -22.17 -1.14
C ASN A 427 -18.16 -21.72 -1.94
N GLY A 428 -18.03 -20.71 -2.81
CA GLY A 428 -19.13 -20.17 -3.63
C GLY A 428 -20.01 -19.14 -2.91
N GLY A 429 -19.78 -18.89 -1.62
CA GLY A 429 -20.37 -17.79 -0.87
C GLY A 429 -19.64 -16.47 -1.05
N TYR A 430 -20.05 -15.46 -0.30
CA TYR A 430 -19.34 -14.19 -0.20
C TYR A 430 -19.43 -13.63 1.22
N VAL A 431 -18.49 -12.74 1.54
CA VAL A 431 -18.44 -11.98 2.79
C VAL A 431 -18.33 -10.49 2.47
N ILE A 432 -19.02 -9.67 3.25
CA ILE A 432 -19.02 -8.22 3.13
C ILE A 432 -18.45 -7.63 4.42
N ALA A 433 -17.42 -6.81 4.34
CA ALA A 433 -16.96 -5.96 5.42
C ALA A 433 -17.66 -4.59 5.35
N ALA A 434 -18.10 -4.05 6.48
CA ALA A 434 -18.74 -2.75 6.57
C ALA A 434 -18.45 -2.04 7.90
N GLN A 435 -18.39 -0.72 7.87
CA GLN A 435 -18.53 0.10 9.08
C GLN A 435 -20.02 0.19 9.44
N THR A 436 -20.38 -0.32 10.60
CA THR A 436 -21.77 -0.25 11.08
C THR A 436 -22.11 1.14 11.61
N ASN A 437 -23.39 1.45 11.77
CA ASN A 437 -23.88 2.69 12.39
C ASN A 437 -23.44 2.91 13.86
N THR A 438 -22.73 1.94 14.44
CA THR A 438 -22.05 2.06 15.74
C THR A 438 -20.59 2.51 15.61
N GLY A 439 -20.11 2.74 14.38
CA GLY A 439 -18.72 3.06 14.06
C GLY A 439 -17.77 1.85 14.09
N LYS A 440 -18.26 0.65 14.40
CA LYS A 440 -17.43 -0.57 14.49
C LYS A 440 -17.37 -1.34 13.17
N LEU A 441 -16.25 -2.03 12.95
CA LEU A 441 -16.07 -2.98 11.86
C LEU A 441 -16.89 -4.26 12.09
N TRP A 442 -17.68 -4.64 11.08
CA TRP A 442 -18.35 -5.93 11.03
C TRP A 442 -18.09 -6.62 9.70
N THR A 443 -18.11 -7.95 9.70
CA THR A 443 -18.28 -8.74 8.48
C THR A 443 -19.59 -9.50 8.50
N ILE A 444 -20.15 -9.76 7.32
CA ILE A 444 -21.37 -10.55 7.18
C ILE A 444 -21.30 -11.44 5.95
N THR A 445 -21.65 -12.70 6.11
CA THR A 445 -21.71 -13.66 5.00
C THR A 445 -23.05 -13.57 4.26
N ASN A 446 -23.10 -14.12 3.05
CA ASN A 446 -24.34 -14.31 2.30
C ASN A 446 -25.43 -15.07 3.09
N GLY A 447 -25.03 -15.96 4.01
CA GLY A 447 -25.93 -16.65 4.96
C GLY A 447 -26.42 -15.78 6.12
N LYS A 448 -26.13 -14.47 6.11
CA LYS A 448 -26.43 -13.49 7.16
C LYS A 448 -25.74 -13.74 8.51
N ALA A 449 -24.73 -14.61 8.54
CA ALA A 449 -23.89 -14.76 9.73
C ALA A 449 -23.00 -13.52 9.85
N ALA A 450 -23.18 -12.76 10.93
CA ALA A 450 -22.46 -11.53 11.19
C ALA A 450 -21.37 -11.75 12.26
N THR A 451 -20.19 -11.20 12.02
CA THR A 451 -19.08 -11.17 12.97
C THR A 451 -18.77 -9.72 13.29
N ALA A 452 -18.91 -9.36 14.56
CA ALA A 452 -18.48 -8.06 15.06
C ALA A 452 -17.00 -8.14 15.45
N PHE A 453 -16.22 -7.14 15.03
CA PHE A 453 -14.86 -6.96 15.50
C PHE A 453 -14.86 -5.85 16.54
N ASP A 454 -14.11 -6.00 17.61
CA ASP A 454 -13.92 -4.93 18.61
C ASP A 454 -12.91 -3.88 18.12
N ILE A 455 -13.09 -3.45 16.87
CA ILE A 455 -12.29 -2.44 16.19
C ILE A 455 -13.22 -1.28 15.81
N GLY A 456 -12.97 -0.13 16.43
CA GLY A 456 -13.60 1.14 16.04
C GLY A 456 -12.92 1.71 14.81
N MET A 457 -13.70 2.01 13.77
CA MET A 457 -13.21 2.59 12.52
C MET A 457 -13.41 4.10 12.52
N ALA A 458 -12.45 4.83 11.97
CA ALA A 458 -12.57 6.29 11.82
C ALA A 458 -13.83 6.66 11.02
N SER A 459 -14.43 7.80 11.35
CA SER A 459 -15.66 8.28 10.71
C SER A 459 -15.43 8.55 9.22
N GLY A 460 -16.38 8.12 8.38
CA GLY A 460 -16.33 8.32 6.93
C GLY A 460 -15.28 7.46 6.22
N THR A 461 -14.80 6.40 6.85
CA THR A 461 -13.84 5.46 6.26
C THR A 461 -14.50 4.15 5.91
N SER A 462 -13.98 3.46 4.91
CA SER A 462 -14.52 2.20 4.42
C SER A 462 -13.48 1.10 4.62
N PRO A 463 -13.90 -0.14 4.96
CA PRO A 463 -12.97 -1.25 5.07
C PRO A 463 -12.56 -1.74 3.68
N ALA A 464 -11.47 -2.50 3.61
CA ALA A 464 -11.10 -3.26 2.40
C ALA A 464 -10.85 -4.72 2.77
N ILE A 465 -11.34 -5.67 1.99
CA ILE A 465 -11.26 -7.11 2.29
C ILE A 465 -10.53 -7.89 1.19
N ALA A 466 -9.69 -8.86 1.57
CA ALA A 466 -9.01 -9.77 0.67
C ALA A 466 -9.00 -11.21 1.21
N ALA A 467 -8.90 -12.19 0.31
CA ALA A 467 -8.81 -13.61 0.68
C ALA A 467 -7.42 -13.95 1.20
N VAL A 468 -7.32 -14.70 2.29
CA VAL A 468 -6.04 -15.07 2.91
C VAL A 468 -6.17 -16.52 3.39
N GLY A 469 -5.41 -17.44 2.76
CA GLY A 469 -5.46 -18.86 3.08
C GLY A 469 -6.85 -19.44 2.79
N SER A 470 -7.47 -20.06 3.79
CA SER A 470 -8.87 -20.52 3.73
C SER A 470 -9.88 -19.46 4.20
N GLY A 471 -9.41 -18.28 4.59
CA GLY A 471 -10.20 -17.22 5.21
C GLY A 471 -10.04 -15.88 4.50
N TYR A 472 -10.11 -14.81 5.28
CA TYR A 472 -10.03 -13.44 4.78
C TYR A 472 -9.37 -12.51 5.80
N VAL A 473 -8.89 -11.38 5.30
CA VAL A 473 -8.33 -10.27 6.07
C VAL A 473 -9.04 -8.99 5.68
N VAL A 474 -9.26 -8.11 6.65
CA VAL A 474 -9.88 -6.80 6.47
C VAL A 474 -8.92 -5.73 6.90
N ALA A 475 -8.60 -4.78 6.03
CA ALA A 475 -7.86 -3.56 6.35
C ALA A 475 -8.82 -2.42 6.70
N VAL A 476 -8.46 -1.62 7.71
CA VAL A 476 -9.24 -0.47 8.17
C VAL A 476 -8.35 0.70 8.59
N GLN A 477 -8.92 1.90 8.53
CA GLN A 477 -8.45 3.04 9.32
C GLN A 477 -9.16 3.01 10.68
N THR A 478 -8.43 2.85 11.77
CA THR A 478 -9.02 2.84 13.12
C THR A 478 -9.42 4.25 13.58
N ASN A 479 -10.14 4.36 14.69
CA ASN A 479 -10.45 5.65 15.34
C ASN A 479 -9.20 6.48 15.68
N GLY A 480 -8.05 5.82 15.90
CA GLY A 480 -6.76 6.49 16.08
C GLY A 480 -6.15 7.04 14.79
N ASN A 481 -6.81 6.83 13.65
CA ASN A 481 -6.31 7.03 12.30
C ASN A 481 -5.15 6.10 11.90
N ASP A 482 -5.01 4.94 12.54
CA ASP A 482 -3.95 3.99 12.19
C ASP A 482 -4.44 2.94 11.20
N LEU A 483 -3.53 2.48 10.33
CA LEU A 483 -3.77 1.34 9.45
C LEU A 483 -3.67 0.04 10.24
N TRP A 484 -4.77 -0.69 10.31
CA TRP A 484 -4.85 -2.01 10.93
C TRP A 484 -5.37 -3.04 9.94
N THR A 485 -4.99 -4.29 10.13
CA THR A 485 -5.68 -5.44 9.55
C THR A 485 -6.27 -6.34 10.62
N VAL A 486 -7.32 -7.07 10.27
CA VAL A 486 -7.88 -8.12 11.11
C VAL A 486 -8.28 -9.32 10.26
N THR A 487 -7.87 -10.51 10.66
CA THR A 487 -8.25 -11.77 10.00
C THR A 487 -9.58 -12.29 10.53
N ASN A 488 -10.19 -13.20 9.79
CA ASN A 488 -11.50 -13.78 10.13
C ASN A 488 -11.54 -14.57 11.45
N ASP A 489 -10.39 -14.93 12.02
CA ASP A 489 -10.22 -15.50 13.36
C ASP A 489 -9.97 -14.43 14.44
N ASN A 490 -10.21 -13.15 14.10
CA ASN A 490 -10.09 -11.99 14.98
C ASN A 490 -8.65 -11.66 15.42
N ALA A 491 -7.63 -12.14 14.70
CA ALA A 491 -6.26 -11.68 14.92
C ALA A 491 -6.06 -10.30 14.26
N ALA A 492 -5.86 -9.28 15.10
CA ALA A 492 -5.65 -7.90 14.66
C ALA A 492 -4.16 -7.55 14.65
N THR A 493 -3.73 -6.83 13.61
CA THR A 493 -2.37 -6.36 13.41
C THR A 493 -2.39 -4.85 13.17
N SER A 494 -1.69 -4.09 14.02
CA SER A 494 -1.36 -2.69 13.73
C SER A 494 -0.10 -2.64 12.89
N PHE A 495 -0.08 -1.78 11.86
CA PHE A 495 1.14 -1.47 11.12
C PHE A 495 1.90 -0.27 11.68
N ASN A 496 1.37 0.41 12.71
CA ASN A 496 1.88 1.68 13.23
C ASN A 496 2.06 2.74 12.13
N VAL A 497 1.20 2.66 11.11
CA VAL A 497 1.16 3.61 9.99
C VAL A 497 -0.04 4.52 10.18
N GLY A 498 0.24 5.79 10.50
CA GLY A 498 -0.78 6.82 10.59
C GLY A 498 -1.35 7.16 9.22
N MET A 499 -2.61 6.81 8.99
CA MET A 499 -3.36 7.13 7.79
C MET A 499 -3.86 8.58 7.81
N LYS A 500 -4.03 9.17 6.61
CA LYS A 500 -4.69 10.46 6.45
C LYS A 500 -6.15 10.32 6.88
N ALA A 501 -6.64 11.22 7.74
CA ALA A 501 -8.02 11.19 8.21
C ALA A 501 -9.03 11.18 7.05
N GLY A 502 -10.05 10.32 7.15
CA GLY A 502 -11.12 10.20 6.15
C GLY A 502 -10.69 9.48 4.87
N THR A 503 -9.63 8.67 4.92
CA THR A 503 -9.16 7.88 3.77
C THR A 503 -9.25 6.40 4.09
N SER A 504 -9.54 5.60 3.07
CA SER A 504 -9.72 4.16 3.23
C SER A 504 -8.49 3.42 2.73
N PRO A 505 -8.11 2.29 3.36
CA PRO A 505 -7.03 1.48 2.83
C PRO A 505 -7.52 0.66 1.63
N ALA A 506 -6.56 0.11 0.89
CA ALA A 506 -6.80 -0.97 -0.05
C ALA A 506 -6.00 -2.20 0.39
N ILE A 507 -6.48 -3.40 0.06
CA ILE A 507 -5.80 -4.65 0.40
C ILE A 507 -5.88 -5.65 -0.73
N LEU A 508 -4.82 -6.44 -0.88
CA LEU A 508 -4.68 -7.50 -1.86
C LEU A 508 -4.04 -8.73 -1.23
N ALA A 509 -4.48 -9.91 -1.65
CA ALA A 509 -3.81 -11.18 -1.34
C ALA A 509 -2.63 -11.46 -2.28
N GLN A 510 -1.54 -12.02 -1.75
CA GLN A 510 -0.38 -12.46 -2.54
C GLN A 510 -0.21 -13.97 -2.58
#